data_AF-A0A1C3N3E7-F1
#
_entry.id   AF-A0A1C3N3E7-F1
#
_cell.length_a   1.000
_cell.length_b   1.000
_cell.length_c   1.000
_cell.angle_alpha   90.00
_cell.angle_beta   90.00
_cell.angle_gamma   90.00
#
_symmetry.space_group_name_H-M   'P 1'
#
loop_
_entity.id
_entity.type
_entity.pdbx_description
1 polymer ?
#
loop_
_entity_poly.entity_id
_entity_poly.type
_entity_poly.pdbx_seq_one_letter_code
_entity_poly.pdbx_strand_id
1 'polypeptide(L)' 'MSDAAGLAVPNGTASAPPWCDRCGEALAAGGHDACARARALEPPRFCAHCRRRMKVQVLPVGWAAVCVAHGEIRG' A
#
# COMPACT_ATOMS: atom_id res chain seq x y z
N MET A 1 -1.62 -38.43 30.54
CA MET A 1 -2.13 -38.43 29.15
C MET A 1 -1.94 -37.02 28.65
N SER A 2 -0.95 -36.86 27.77
CA SER A 2 -0.29 -35.60 27.45
C SER A 2 -1.14 -34.63 26.65
N ASP A 3 -0.97 -33.37 27.02
CA ASP A 3 -1.15 -32.08 26.34
C ASP A 3 -1.88 -32.03 24.99
N ALA A 4 -3.02 -31.33 24.99
CA ALA A 4 -3.66 -30.79 23.79
C ALA A 4 -2.88 -29.55 23.32
N ALA A 5 -2.05 -29.73 22.31
CA ALA A 5 -1.37 -28.64 21.61
C ALA A 5 -2.40 -27.74 20.90
N GLY A 6 -2.43 -26.47 21.29
CA GLY A 6 -3.19 -25.43 20.61
C GLY A 6 -2.67 -25.22 19.18
N LEU A 7 -3.56 -25.37 18.20
CA LEU A 7 -3.30 -24.94 16.84
C LEU A 7 -3.37 -23.41 16.79
N ALA A 8 -2.21 -22.78 16.70
CA ALA A 8 -2.08 -21.37 16.37
C ALA A 8 -2.63 -21.12 14.96
N VAL A 9 -3.61 -20.22 14.84
CA VAL A 9 -4.02 -19.65 13.55
C VAL A 9 -2.88 -18.74 13.08
N PRO A 10 -2.32 -18.93 11.87
CA PRO A 10 -1.32 -17.99 11.35
C PRO A 10 -1.98 -16.62 11.21
N ASN A 11 -1.60 -15.70 12.08
CA ASN A 11 -2.10 -14.35 12.09
C ASN A 11 -1.63 -13.65 10.81
N GLY A 12 -2.56 -13.41 9.90
CA GLY A 12 -2.47 -12.50 8.75
C GLY A 12 -1.18 -12.62 7.94
N THR A 13 -1.16 -13.52 6.96
CA THR A 13 -0.32 -13.32 5.78
C THR A 13 -0.55 -11.90 5.29
N ALA A 14 0.48 -11.04 5.30
CA ALA A 14 0.35 -9.65 4.87
C ALA A 14 -0.17 -9.66 3.42
N SER A 15 -1.48 -9.43 3.28
CA SER A 15 -2.12 -9.42 1.98
C SER A 15 -1.51 -8.28 1.18
N ALA A 16 -1.10 -8.57 -0.04
CA ALA A 16 -0.59 -7.56 -0.95
C ALA A 16 -1.59 -6.38 -0.99
N PRO A 17 -1.10 -5.13 -1.06
CA PRO A 17 -1.98 -3.97 -1.04
C PRO A 17 -3.01 -4.08 -2.19
N PRO A 18 -4.32 -4.01 -1.91
CA PRO A 18 -5.33 -4.31 -2.93
C PRO A 18 -5.52 -3.20 -3.97
N TRP A 19 -4.95 -2.01 -3.75
CA TRP A 19 -5.18 -0.83 -4.58
C TRP A 19 -3.90 -0.32 -5.25
N CYS A 20 -4.03 0.12 -6.50
CA CYS A 20 -3.01 0.87 -7.20
C CYS A 20 -2.87 2.25 -6.55
N ASP A 21 -1.69 2.52 -6.01
CA ASP A 21 -1.37 3.78 -5.33
C ASP A 21 -1.20 4.97 -6.28
N ARG A 22 -1.24 4.76 -7.60
CA ARG A 22 -1.26 5.82 -8.63
C ARG A 22 -2.66 6.22 -9.06
N CYS A 23 -3.48 5.28 -9.53
CA CYS A 23 -4.80 5.56 -10.10
C CYS A 23 -5.96 5.29 -9.14
N GLY A 24 -5.73 4.52 -8.07
CA GLY A 24 -6.74 4.16 -7.07
C GLY A 24 -7.63 2.97 -7.46
N GLU A 25 -7.45 2.35 -8.62
CA GLU A 25 -8.19 1.15 -9.00
C GLU A 25 -7.64 -0.11 -8.30
N ALA A 26 -8.43 -1.18 -8.26
CA ALA A 26 -8.00 -2.44 -7.69
C ALA A 26 -6.85 -3.04 -8.51
N LEU A 27 -5.80 -3.55 -7.85
CA LEU A 27 -4.71 -4.23 -8.56
C LEU A 27 -5.19 -5.48 -9.29
N ALA A 28 -6.20 -6.17 -8.75
CA ALA A 28 -6.80 -7.35 -9.35
C ALA A 28 -7.47 -7.08 -10.71
N ALA A 29 -7.78 -5.82 -11.04
CA ALA A 29 -8.29 -5.46 -12.37
C ALA A 29 -7.23 -5.51 -13.47
N GLY A 30 -5.94 -5.59 -13.13
CA GLY A 30 -4.83 -5.58 -14.08
C GLY A 30 -4.59 -4.22 -14.74
N GLY A 31 -3.71 -4.16 -15.75
CA GLY A 31 -3.49 -2.96 -16.57
C GLY A 31 -2.63 -1.85 -15.93
N HIS A 32 -1.87 -2.16 -14.88
CA HIS A 32 -1.13 -1.15 -14.09
C HIS A 32 0.30 -0.88 -14.56
N ASP A 33 0.75 -1.36 -15.72
CA ASP A 33 2.14 -1.16 -16.17
C ASP A 33 2.49 0.32 -16.36
N ALA A 34 1.56 1.11 -16.91
CA ALA A 34 1.74 2.55 -17.03
C ALA A 34 1.75 3.24 -15.67
N CYS A 35 0.94 2.76 -14.72
CA CYS A 35 0.96 3.24 -13.34
C CYS A 35 2.32 2.96 -12.67
N ALA A 36 2.83 1.73 -12.81
CA ALA A 36 4.12 1.32 -12.26
C ALA A 36 5.26 2.16 -12.83
N ARG A 37 5.29 2.38 -14.16
CA ARG A 37 6.29 3.26 -14.80
C ARG A 37 6.23 4.70 -14.28
N ALA A 38 5.03 5.27 -14.13
CA ALA A 38 4.88 6.61 -13.56
C ALA A 38 5.33 6.67 -12.09
N ARG A 39 5.06 5.64 -11.30
CA ARG A 39 5.44 5.57 -9.87
C ARG A 39 6.93 5.47 -9.61
N ALA A 40 7.74 5.19 -10.63
CA ALA A 40 9.20 5.31 -10.53
C ALA A 40 9.66 6.76 -10.40
N LEU A 41 8.84 7.74 -10.85
CA LEU A 41 9.18 9.17 -10.85
C LEU A 41 8.24 10.01 -9.98
N GLU A 42 7.03 9.51 -9.71
CA GLU A 42 5.97 10.25 -9.05
C GLU A 42 5.64 9.67 -7.65
N PRO A 43 5.32 10.52 -6.67
CA PRO A 43 4.81 10.07 -5.37
C PRO A 43 3.47 9.33 -5.49
N PRO A 44 3.07 8.53 -4.47
CA PRO A 44 1.78 7.87 -4.44
C PRO A 44 0.67 8.91 -4.31
N ARG A 45 -0.43 8.73 -5.04
CA ARG A 45 -1.63 9.55 -4.95
C ARG A 45 -2.67 8.96 -4.00
N PHE A 46 -2.70 7.62 -3.90
CA PHE A 46 -3.67 6.88 -3.10
C PHE A 46 -2.97 5.91 -2.15
N CYS A 47 -3.57 5.66 -1.00
CA CYS A 47 -3.10 4.65 -0.07
C CYS A 47 -3.34 3.25 -0.65
N ALA A 48 -2.28 2.46 -0.77
CA ALA A 48 -2.32 1.11 -1.32
C ALA A 48 -3.20 0.14 -0.48
N HIS A 49 -3.47 0.48 0.79
CA HIS A 49 -4.30 -0.32 1.70
C HIS A 49 -5.80 0.04 1.65
N CYS A 50 -6.16 1.32 1.62
CA CYS A 50 -7.57 1.75 1.74
C CYS A 50 -8.09 2.69 0.65
N ARG A 51 -7.31 2.93 -0.41
CA ARG A 51 -7.69 3.76 -1.56
C ARG A 51 -7.96 5.24 -1.25
N ARG A 52 -7.80 5.70 -0.01
CA ARG A 52 -7.94 7.14 0.31
C ARG A 52 -6.82 7.91 -0.39
N ARG A 53 -7.14 9.10 -0.93
CA ARG A 53 -6.11 10.03 -1.42
C ARG A 53 -5.18 10.42 -0.28
N MET A 54 -3.90 10.49 -0.56
CA MET A 54 -2.87 10.85 0.42
C MET A 54 -2.55 12.34 0.35
N LYS A 55 -2.16 12.93 1.48
CA LYS A 55 -1.53 14.25 1.48
C LYS A 55 -0.07 14.05 1.08
N VAL A 56 0.32 14.60 -0.06
CA VAL A 56 1.66 14.47 -0.62
C VAL A 56 2.43 15.78 -0.45
N GLN A 57 3.67 15.68 0.00
CA GLN A 57 4.66 16.74 -0.04
C GLN A 57 5.84 16.27 -0.89
N VAL A 58 6.13 17.00 -1.97
CA VAL A 58 7.37 16.83 -2.74
C VAL A 58 8.46 17.66 -2.06
N LEU A 59 9.63 17.06 -1.86
CA LEU A 59 10.80 17.64 -1.19
C LEU A 59 11.99 17.66 -2.17
N PRO A 60 13.04 18.46 -1.91
CA PRO A 60 14.20 18.49 -2.80
C PRO A 60 14.92 17.15 -2.97
N VAL A 61 14.81 16.24 -1.99
CA VAL A 61 15.51 14.95 -1.97
C VAL A 61 14.56 13.74 -2.00
N GLY A 62 13.28 13.94 -2.32
CA GLY A 62 12.29 12.87 -2.32
C GLY A 62 10.86 13.37 -2.07
N TRP A 63 10.05 12.56 -1.41
CA TRP A 63 8.68 12.91 -1.07
C TRP A 63 8.23 12.25 0.23
N ALA A 64 7.22 12.83 0.84
CA ALA A 64 6.46 12.25 1.94
C ALA A 64 4.97 12.21 1.56
N ALA A 65 4.30 11.11 1.87
CA ALA A 65 2.88 10.94 1.59
C ALA A 65 2.17 10.35 2.82
N VAL A 66 1.10 10.99 3.27
CA VAL A 66 0.39 10.61 4.50
C VAL A 66 -1.03 10.16 4.19
N CYS A 67 -1.36 8.94 4.60
CA CYS A 67 -2.74 8.46 4.70
C CYS A 67 -3.29 8.76 6.09
N VAL A 68 -4.49 9.32 6.17
CA VAL A 68 -5.17 9.61 7.45
C VAL A 68 -5.36 8.37 8.33
N ALA A 69 -5.46 7.18 7.74
CA ALA A 69 -5.69 5.92 8.46
C ALA A 69 -4.43 5.06 8.63
N HIS A 70 -3.46 5.15 7.71
CA HIS A 70 -2.31 4.24 7.65
C HIS A 70 -0.96 4.95 7.83
N GLY A 71 -0.97 6.25 8.10
CA GLY A 71 0.24 7.01 8.39
C GLY A 71 1.06 7.38 7.16
N GLU A 72 2.32 7.72 7.41
CA GLU A 72 3.25 8.29 6.44
C GLU A 72 4.12 7.23 5.78
N ILE A 73 4.37 7.41 4.48
CA ILE A 73 5.42 6.73 3.71
C ILE A 73 6.28 7.78 3.00
N ARG A 74 7.53 7.40 2.69
CA ARG A 74 8.52 8.25 2.03
C ARG A 74 9.23 7.51 0.90
N GLY A 75 9.82 8.27 -0.02
CA GLY A 75 10.69 7.77 -1.08
C GLY A 75 11.35 8.91 -1.83
#